data_AF-A0A5Y0T9Q8-F1
#
_entry.id   AF-A0A5Y0T9Q8-F1
#
_cell.length_a   1.000
_cell.length_b   1.000
_cell.length_c   1.000
_cell.angle_alpha   90.00
_cell.angle_beta   90.00
_cell.angle_gamma   90.00
#
_symmetry.space_group_name_H-M   'P 1'
#
loop_
_entity.id
_entity.type
_entity.pdbx_description
1 polymer ?
#
loop_
_entity_poly.entity_id
_entity_poly.type
_entity_poly.pdbx_seq_one_letter_code
_entity_poly.pdbx_strand_id
1 'polypeptide(L)' 'AWLAENGRHHECEQLLAWHLFPWSSRFLDVFIDHAGHPFYQALGQLARLTLAQWQAQLIIPVAVKPLFR' A
#
# COMPACT_ATOMS: atom_id res chain seq x y z
N ALA A 1 6.12 -3.02 -9.21
CA ALA A 1 6.99 -3.94 -9.96
C ALA A 1 7.69 -3.18 -11.09
N TRP A 2 6.97 -2.81 -12.16
CA TRP A 2 7.57 -2.24 -13.36
C TRP A 2 8.53 -1.05 -13.16
N LEU A 3 8.17 0.00 -12.40
CA LEU A 3 9.07 1.14 -12.19
C LEU A 3 10.39 0.72 -11.52
N ALA A 4 10.32 -0.12 -10.49
CA ALA A 4 11.50 -0.62 -9.80
C ALA A 4 12.35 -1.52 -10.71
N GLU A 5 11.73 -2.38 -11.51
CA GLU A 5 12.42 -3.27 -12.46
C GLU A 5 13.14 -2.49 -13.57
N ASN A 6 12.64 -1.31 -13.94
CA ASN A 6 13.27 -0.42 -14.92
C ASN A 6 14.24 0.59 -14.29
N GLY A 7 14.62 0.41 -13.02
CA GLY A 7 15.56 1.30 -12.30
C GLY A 7 15.01 2.68 -11.94
N ARG A 8 13.70 2.90 -12.11
CA ARG A 8 13.00 4.17 -11.84
C ARG A 8 12.55 4.24 -10.37
N HIS A 9 13.51 4.11 -9.46
CA HIS A 9 13.25 3.99 -8.03
C HIS A 9 12.62 5.25 -7.43
N HIS A 10 13.05 6.43 -7.87
CA HIS A 10 12.51 7.69 -7.38
C HIS A 10 11.02 7.86 -7.73
N GLU A 11 10.64 7.57 -8.97
CA GLU A 11 9.23 7.60 -9.38
C GLU A 11 8.42 6.48 -8.70
N CYS A 12 9.05 5.34 -8.41
CA CYS A 12 8.41 4.28 -7.65
C CYS A 12 8.10 4.74 -6.22
N GLU A 13 9.02 5.41 -5.53
CA GLU A 13 8.77 5.98 -4.21
C GLU A 13 7.66 7.03 -4.24
N GLN A 14 7.67 7.94 -5.22
CA GLN A 14 6.62 8.95 -5.39
C GLN A 14 5.24 8.30 -5.60
N LEU A 15 5.17 7.27 -6.44
CA LEU A 15 3.95 6.50 -6.66
C LEU A 15 3.43 5.91 -5.34
N LEU A 16 4.32 5.30 -4.56
CA LEU A 16 3.96 4.70 -3.28
C LEU A 16 3.49 5.76 -2.27
N ALA A 17 4.29 6.79 -2.00
CA ALA A 17 3.99 7.79 -0.97
C ALA A 17 2.81 8.69 -1.29
N TRP A 18 2.59 9.05 -2.56
CA TRP A 18 1.58 10.06 -2.91
C TRP A 18 0.33 9.48 -3.55
N HIS A 19 0.40 8.30 -4.15
CA HIS A 19 -0.69 7.73 -4.93
C HIS A 19 -1.23 6.41 -4.38
N LEU A 20 -0.46 5.66 -3.57
CA LEU A 20 -0.92 4.39 -3.00
C LEU A 20 -1.13 4.45 -1.48
N PHE A 21 -0.08 4.71 -0.70
CA PHE A 21 -0.13 4.70 0.77
C PHE A 21 -1.12 5.66 1.42
N PRO A 22 -1.50 6.81 0.83
CA PRO A 22 -2.49 7.67 1.46
C PRO A 22 -3.84 7.01 1.73
N TRP A 23 -4.18 5.91 1.06
CA TRP A 23 -5.47 5.23 1.21
C TRP A 23 -5.39 3.70 1.25
N SER A 24 -4.28 3.10 0.82
CA SER A 24 -4.18 1.64 0.70
C SER A 24 -4.32 0.91 2.03
N SER A 25 -3.83 1.46 3.15
CA SER A 25 -4.04 0.86 4.47
C SER A 25 -5.53 0.77 4.81
N ARG A 26 -6.28 1.87 4.61
CA ARG A 26 -7.72 1.90 4.86
C ARG A 26 -8.48 0.93 3.97
N PHE A 27 -8.11 0.88 2.69
CA PHE A 27 -8.68 -0.08 1.75
C PHE A 27 -8.43 -1.52 2.21
N LEU A 28 -7.20 -1.86 2.62
CA LEU A 28 -6.84 -3.20 3.05
C LEU A 28 -7.54 -3.60 4.34
N ASP A 29 -7.72 -2.69 5.30
CA ASP A 29 -8.46 -3.00 6.53
C ASP A 29 -9.92 -3.35 6.23
N VAL A 30 -10.61 -2.54 5.41
CA VAL A 30 -12.00 -2.84 4.99
C VAL A 30 -12.06 -4.14 4.17
N PHE A 31 -11.10 -4.34 3.26
CA PHE A 31 -11.03 -5.53 2.42
C PHE A 31 -10.83 -6.81 3.24
N ILE A 32 -9.91 -6.81 4.20
CA ILE A 32 -9.65 -7.98 5.07
C ILE A 32 -10.88 -8.32 5.89
N ASP A 33 -11.54 -7.31 6.49
CA ASP A 33 -12.71 -7.51 7.34
C ASP A 33 -13.91 -8.06 6.56
N HIS A 34 -14.03 -7.72 5.27
CA HIS A 34 -15.20 -8.04 4.43
C HIS A 34 -14.90 -8.98 3.27
N ALA A 35 -13.71 -9.60 3.22
CA ALA A 35 -13.29 -10.44 2.10
C ALA A 35 -14.22 -11.64 1.84
N GLY A 36 -14.93 -12.13 2.86
CA GLY A 36 -15.91 -13.20 2.76
C GLY A 36 -15.34 -14.58 2.36
N HIS A 37 -14.03 -14.69 2.17
CA HIS A 37 -13.35 -15.93 1.80
C HIS A 37 -11.92 -15.96 2.40
N PRO A 38 -11.50 -17.07 3.05
CA PRO A 38 -10.23 -17.15 3.76
C PRO A 38 -9.00 -16.84 2.91
N PHE A 39 -9.00 -17.27 1.64
CA PHE A 39 -7.91 -16.97 0.70
C PHE A 39 -7.70 -15.46 0.51
N TYR A 40 -8.77 -14.70 0.26
CA TYR A 40 -8.68 -13.26 0.03
C TYR A 40 -8.38 -12.50 1.32
N GLN A 41 -8.85 -12.99 2.46
CA GLN A 41 -8.49 -12.44 3.76
C GLN A 41 -6.98 -12.57 4.02
N ALA A 42 -6.42 -13.76 3.80
CA ALA A 42 -4.98 -14.00 3.95
C ALA A 42 -4.16 -13.19 2.94
N LEU A 43 -4.64 -13.07 1.69
CA LEU A 43 -4.01 -12.22 0.68
C LEU A 43 -3.97 -10.74 1.10
N GLY A 44 -5.07 -10.23 1.64
CA GLY A 44 -5.14 -8.86 2.17
C GLY A 44 -4.16 -8.65 3.33
N GLN A 45 -4.07 -9.61 4.25
CA GLN A 45 -3.11 -9.56 5.36
C GLN A 45 -1.66 -9.57 4.88
N LEU A 46 -1.33 -10.43 3.90
CA LEU A 46 0.00 -10.46 3.29
C LEU A 46 0.34 -9.13 2.63
N ALA A 47 -0.60 -8.55 1.87
CA ALA A 47 -0.43 -7.24 1.26
C ALA A 47 -0.21 -6.16 2.32
N ARG A 48 -0.99 -6.14 3.40
CA ARG A 48 -0.87 -5.16 4.49
C ARG A 48 0.51 -5.21 5.14
N LEU A 49 1.00 -6.40 5.49
CA LEU A 49 2.32 -6.57 6.09
C LEU A 49 3.44 -6.15 5.13
N THR A 50 3.35 -6.54 3.86
CA THR A 50 4.36 -6.21 2.84
C THR A 50 4.43 -4.71 2.59
N LEU A 51 3.27 -4.05 2.43
CA LEU A 51 3.20 -2.61 2.17
C LEU A 51 3.61 -1.79 3.39
N ALA A 52 3.29 -2.24 4.61
CA ALA A 52 3.75 -1.58 5.84
C ALA A 52 5.27 -1.59 5.95
N GLN A 53 5.91 -2.70 5.60
CA GLN A 53 7.37 -2.80 5.57
C GLN A 53 7.98 -1.84 4.55
N TRP A 54 7.39 -1.72 3.36
CA TRP A 54 7.85 -0.76 2.35
C TRP A 54 7.66 0.68 2.81
N GLN A 55 6.51 1.01 3.39
CA GLN A 55 6.23 2.34 3.93
C GLN A 55 7.25 2.75 5.02
N ALA A 56 7.69 1.82 5.86
CA ALA A 56 8.71 2.09 6.88
C ALA A 56 10.11 2.36 6.29
N GLN A 57 10.37 1.92 5.05
CA GLN A 57 11.64 2.11 4.34
C GLN A 57 11.64 3.32 3.41
N LEU A 58 10.49 4.00 3.23
CA LEU A 58 10.41 5.16 2.36
C LEU A 58 11.21 6.34 2.94
N ILE A 59 11.97 6.99 2.06
CA ILE A 59 12.73 8.20 2.39
C ILE A 59 11.79 9.42 2.42
N ILE A 60 10.82 9.46 1.50
CA ILE A 60 9.85 10.55 1.40
C ILE A 60 8.59 10.28 2.25
N PRO A 61 7.99 11.31 2.86
CA PRO A 61 6.80 11.13 3.67
C PRO A 61 5.58 10.76 2.82
N VAL A 62 4.70 9.93 3.38
CA VAL A 62 3.39 9.64 2.80
C VAL A 62 2.52 10.89 2.84
N ALA A 63 1.84 11.18 1.73
CA ALA A 63 0.95 12.33 1.67
C ALA A 63 -0.28 12.13 2.59
N VAL A 64 -0.52 13.07 3.50
CA VAL A 64 -1.72 13.06 4.34
C VAL A 64 -2.90 13.56 3.52
N LYS A 65 -3.89 12.69 3.27
CA LYS A 65 -5.09 12.99 2.49
C LYS A 65 -6.33 12.60 3.28
N PRO A 66 -7.44 13.36 3.20
CA PRO A 66 -8.67 12.98 3.86
C PRO A 66 -9.21 11.67 3.26
N LEU A 67 -9.62 10.77 4.15
CA LEU A 67 -10.32 9.54 3.78
C LEU A 67 -11.81 9.76 4.02
N PHE A 68 -12.61 9.54 2.98
CA PHE A 68 -14.06 9.76 3.02
C PHE A 68 -14.86 8.47 3.24
N ARG A 69 -14.17 7.32 3.38
CA ARG A 69 -14.75 6.00 3.64
C ARG A 69 -13.82 5.12 4.49
#